data_AF-A0A9D9LN61-F1
#
_entry.id   AF-A0A9D9LN61-F1
#
_cell.length_a   1.000
_cell.length_b   1.000
_cell.length_c   1.000
_cell.angle_alpha   90.00
_cell.angle_beta   90.00
_cell.angle_gamma   90.00
#
_symmetry.space_group_name_H-M   'P 1'
#
loop_
_entity.id
_entity.type
_entity.pdbx_description
1 polymer ?
#
loop_
_entity_poly.entity_id
_entity_poly.type
_entity_poly.pdbx_seq_one_letter_code
_entity_poly.pdbx_strand_id
1 'polypeptide(L)'
;MRRIKYSQDLPRRMYSFFTGYSEPHGAPSFSKFARSAGLTLKSLHSFRKHKAFDEAYLECNEIRRDYLIDQALTKRFDSSLVKFLLDSERECEERDEGLDLRLEVVES
;
A
#
# COMPACT_ATOMS: atom_id res chain seq x y z
N MET A 1 20.39 12.92 10.13
CA MET A 1 19.33 12.00 9.67
C MET A 1 19.93 10.62 9.42
N ARG A 2 19.47 9.56 10.10
CA ARG A 2 19.91 8.18 9.77
C ARG A 2 19.34 7.79 8.41
N ARG A 3 20.21 7.37 7.47
CA ARG A 3 19.75 6.77 6.20
C ARG A 3 19.11 5.43 6.52
N ILE A 4 17.79 5.35 6.38
CA ILE A 4 17.04 4.11 6.47
C ILE A 4 17.41 3.26 5.25
N LYS A 5 17.95 2.06 5.49
CA LYS A 5 18.33 1.12 4.44
C LYS A 5 17.24 0.11 4.19
N TYR A 6 17.06 -0.27 2.93
CA TYR A 6 16.21 -1.39 2.54
C TYR A 6 16.77 -2.70 3.13
N SER A 7 15.89 -3.55 3.66
CA SER A 7 16.22 -4.89 4.14
C SER A 7 15.56 -5.92 3.23
N GLN A 8 16.29 -6.98 2.89
CA GLN A 8 15.75 -8.08 2.08
C GLN A 8 14.63 -8.85 2.79
N ASP A 9 14.56 -8.77 4.13
CA ASP A 9 13.50 -9.40 4.92
C ASP A 9 12.21 -8.56 5.00
N LEU A 10 12.22 -7.31 4.53
CA LEU A 10 11.07 -6.42 4.61
C LEU A 10 9.80 -7.00 3.93
N PRO A 11 9.88 -7.59 2.72
CA PRO A 11 8.73 -8.20 2.05
C PRO A 11 8.08 -9.28 2.92
N ARG A 12 8.88 -10.22 3.44
CA ARG A 12 8.40 -11.29 4.32
C ARG A 12 7.74 -10.74 5.58
N ARG A 13 8.37 -9.75 6.22
CA ARG A 13 7.81 -9.11 7.44
C ARG A 13 6.49 -8.39 7.16
N MET A 14 6.37 -7.75 5.99
CA MET A 14 5.14 -7.10 5.57
C MET A 14 4.04 -8.14 5.37
N TYR A 15 4.32 -9.21 4.64
CA TYR A 15 3.37 -10.30 4.43
C TYR A 15 2.86 -10.90 5.74
N SER A 16 3.76 -11.22 6.68
CA SER A 16 3.38 -11.72 8.01
C SER A 16 2.55 -10.72 8.81
N PHE A 17 2.79 -9.42 8.64
CA PHE A 17 2.01 -8.39 9.33
C PHE A 17 0.57 -8.32 8.80
N PHE A 18 0.36 -8.39 7.49
CA PHE A 18 -0.98 -8.28 6.89
C PHE A 18 -1.80 -9.56 7.07
N THR A 19 -1.18 -10.74 6.94
CA THR A 19 -1.86 -12.03 7.11
C THR A 19 -2.12 -12.39 8.58
N GLY A 20 -1.23 -12.00 9.49
CA GLY A 20 -1.38 -12.23 10.93
C GLY A 20 -2.15 -11.14 11.66
N TYR A 21 -2.68 -10.14 10.95
CA TYR A 21 -3.37 -9.02 11.59
C TYR A 21 -4.70 -9.49 12.18
N SER A 22 -4.83 -9.39 13.50
CA SER A 22 -6.06 -9.70 14.23
C SER A 22 -6.55 -8.49 15.02
N GLU A 23 -7.88 -8.41 15.17
CA GLU A 23 -8.57 -7.39 15.96
C GLU A 23 -8.18 -7.43 17.45
N PRO A 24 -8.18 -6.29 18.17
CA PRO A 24 -9.18 -5.21 18.10
C PRO A 24 -8.75 -3.92 17.39
N HIS A 25 -7.60 -3.88 16.73
CA HIS A 25 -7.01 -2.62 16.25
C HIS A 25 -7.50 -2.13 14.87
N GLY A 26 -8.67 -2.57 14.38
CA GLY A 26 -9.22 -2.19 13.07
C GLY A 26 -8.50 -2.85 11.89
N ALA A 27 -8.56 -2.27 10.68
CA ALA A 27 -7.93 -2.87 9.49
C ALA A 27 -6.39 -2.80 9.49
N PRO A 28 -5.68 -3.78 8.90
CA PRO A 28 -4.25 -3.64 8.62
C PRO A 28 -4.02 -2.45 7.68
N SER A 29 -2.91 -1.73 7.84
CA SER A 29 -2.54 -0.66 6.92
C SER A 29 -1.03 -0.47 6.82
N PHE A 30 -0.57 0.02 5.67
CA PHE A 30 0.85 0.29 5.44
C PHE A 30 1.44 1.29 6.44
N SER A 31 0.63 2.25 6.91
CA SER A 31 1.05 3.18 7.97
C SER A 31 1.25 2.51 9.34
N LYS A 32 0.49 1.44 9.64
CA LYS A 32 0.71 0.66 10.87
C LYS A 32 1.93 -0.24 10.74
N PHE A 33 2.11 -0.88 9.59
CA PHE A 33 3.31 -1.65 9.29
C PHE A 33 4.58 -0.78 9.33
N ALA A 34 4.55 0.42 8.73
CA ALA A 34 5.68 1.34 8.76
C ALA A 34 6.12 1.61 10.20
N ARG A 35 5.17 1.95 11.08
CA ARG A 35 5.42 2.19 12.50
C ARG A 35 5.99 0.97 13.21
N SER A 36 5.44 -0.23 13.00
CA SER A 36 5.94 -1.45 13.63
C SER A 36 7.34 -1.85 13.14
N ALA A 37 7.69 -1.46 11.91
CA ALA A 37 9.01 -1.69 11.32
C ALA A 37 10.05 -0.59 11.65
N GLY A 38 9.67 0.49 12.35
CA GLY A 38 10.54 1.65 12.60
C GLY A 38 10.80 2.51 11.35
N LEU A 39 9.83 2.52 10.43
CA LEU A 39 9.87 3.19 9.13
C LEU A 39 8.81 4.28 9.02
N THR A 40 8.96 5.14 8.02
CA THR A 40 7.90 6.06 7.59
C THR A 40 7.17 5.50 6.37
N LEU A 41 5.95 5.98 6.13
CA LEU A 41 5.22 5.62 4.90
C LEU A 41 5.99 6.05 3.64
N LYS A 42 6.62 7.23 3.68
CA LYS A 42 7.53 7.70 2.60
C LYS A 42 8.68 6.72 2.35
N SER A 43 9.24 6.12 3.40
CA SER A 43 10.29 5.10 3.26
C SER A 43 9.76 3.85 2.56
N LEU A 44 8.55 3.36 2.92
CA LEU A 44 7.94 2.22 2.25
C LEU A 44 7.72 2.50 0.76
N HIS A 45 7.14 3.65 0.41
CA HIS A 45 6.97 4.01 -1.00
C HIS A 45 8.30 4.07 -1.75
N SER A 46 9.37 4.61 -1.12
CA SER A 46 10.69 4.64 -1.74
C SER A 46 11.32 3.25 -1.97
N PHE A 47 10.82 2.21 -1.30
CA PHE A 47 11.28 0.83 -1.46
C PHE A 47 10.53 0.07 -2.57
N ARG A 48 9.43 0.61 -3.12
CA ARG A 48 8.71 0.02 -4.25
C ARG A 48 9.55 -0.09 -5.53
N LYS A 49 10.66 0.63 -5.63
CA LYS A 49 11.66 0.42 -6.69
C LYS A 49 12.34 -0.95 -6.65
N HIS A 50 12.23 -1.70 -5.54
CA HIS A 50 12.77 -3.05 -5.40
C HIS A 50 11.67 -4.07 -5.73
N LYS A 51 11.85 -4.83 -6.82
CA LYS A 51 10.83 -5.76 -7.36
C LYS A 51 10.17 -6.65 -6.29
N ALA A 52 10.97 -7.37 -5.50
CA ALA A 52 10.45 -8.27 -4.46
C ALA A 52 9.63 -7.55 -3.38
N PHE A 53 9.95 -6.28 -3.11
CA PHE A 53 9.17 -5.48 -2.17
C PHE A 53 7.87 -4.98 -2.80
N ASP A 54 7.91 -4.57 -4.06
CA ASP A 54 6.72 -4.10 -4.78
C ASP A 54 5.69 -5.22 -4.96
N GLU A 55 6.13 -6.42 -5.35
CA GLU A 55 5.26 -7.60 -5.44
C GLU A 55 4.57 -7.90 -4.11
N ALA A 56 5.32 -7.92 -3.01
CA ALA A 56 4.76 -8.10 -1.68
C ALA A 56 3.83 -6.94 -1.26
N TYR A 57 4.13 -5.72 -1.69
CA TYR A 57 3.31 -4.53 -1.40
C TYR A 57 1.94 -4.66 -2.06
N LEU A 58 1.92 -5.03 -3.34
CA LEU A 58 0.69 -5.25 -4.11
C LEU A 58 -0.13 -6.40 -3.51
N GLU A 59 0.50 -7.53 -3.18
CA GLU A 59 -0.19 -8.66 -2.56
C GLU A 59 -0.79 -8.29 -1.18
N CYS A 60 -0.05 -7.55 -0.35
CA CYS A 60 -0.57 -7.04 0.91
C CYS A 60 -1.70 -6.02 0.72
N ASN A 61 -1.72 -5.31 -0.41
CA ASN A 61 -2.81 -4.41 -0.75
C ASN A 61 -4.09 -5.19 -1.03
N GLU A 62 -4.01 -6.27 -1.82
CA GLU A 62 -5.14 -7.15 -2.08
C GLU A 62 -5.68 -7.78 -0.80
N ILE A 63 -4.81 -8.30 0.09
CA ILE A 63 -5.22 -8.83 1.40
C ILE A 63 -5.99 -7.78 2.21
N ARG A 64 -5.54 -6.53 2.19
CA ARG A 64 -6.23 -5.44 2.89
C ARG A 64 -7.58 -5.10 2.24
N ARG A 65 -7.67 -5.14 0.91
CA ARG A 65 -8.93 -4.90 0.18
C ARG A 65 -9.95 -5.97 0.53
N ASP A 66 -9.56 -7.25 0.48
CA ASP A 66 -10.41 -8.38 0.87
C ASP A 66 -10.87 -8.25 2.32
N TYR A 67 -9.95 -7.92 3.25
CA TYR A 67 -10.32 -7.67 4.65
C TYR A 67 -11.39 -6.57 4.77
N LEU A 68 -11.23 -5.44 4.09
CA LEU A 68 -12.19 -4.34 4.17
C LEU A 68 -13.56 -4.73 3.61
N ILE A 69 -13.59 -5.49 2.50
CA ILE A 69 -14.81 -6.02 1.91
C ILE A 69 -15.52 -6.96 2.90
N ASP A 70 -14.81 -7.92 3.48
CA ASP A 70 -15.37 -8.86 4.45
C ASP A 70 -15.93 -8.15 5.69
N GLN A 71 -15.21 -7.14 6.20
CA GLN A 71 -15.68 -6.35 7.34
C GLN A 71 -16.90 -5.48 6.99
N ALA A 72 -17.01 -4.99 5.76
CA ALA A 72 -18.22 -4.29 5.30
C ALA A 72 -19.41 -5.25 5.15
N LEU A 73 -19.20 -6.43 4.57
CA LEU A 73 -20.24 -7.45 4.41
C LEU A 73 -20.77 -7.95 5.76
N THR A 74 -19.89 -8.05 6.75
CA THR A 74 -20.25 -8.43 8.14
C THR A 74 -20.79 -7.25 8.98
N LYS A 75 -21.02 -6.08 8.36
CA LYS A 75 -21.52 -4.84 8.99
C LYS A 75 -20.65 -4.33 10.14
N ARG A 76 -19.38 -4.72 10.20
CA ARG A 76 -18.41 -4.21 11.18
C ARG A 76 -17.83 -2.86 10.77
N PHE A 77 -17.76 -2.59 9.47
CA PHE A 77 -17.49 -1.26 8.92
C PHE A 77 -18.65 -0.76 8.07
N ASP A 78 -18.76 0.56 7.96
CA ASP A 78 -19.68 1.21 7.05
C ASP A 78 -19.26 0.93 5.59
N SER A 79 -20.19 0.41 4.79
CA SER A 79 -19.93 0.00 3.41
C SER A 79 -19.63 1.19 2.49
N SER A 80 -20.17 2.37 2.79
CA SER A 80 -19.89 3.60 2.03
C SER A 80 -18.47 4.08 2.31
N LEU A 81 -18.02 3.99 3.56
CA LEU A 81 -16.64 4.27 3.95
C LEU A 81 -15.67 3.30 3.28
N VAL A 82 -15.97 1.99 3.28
CA VAL A 82 -15.13 0.99 2.60
C VAL A 82 -15.07 1.25 1.10
N LYS A 83 -16.20 1.55 0.45
CA LYS A 83 -16.24 1.91 -0.97
C LYS A 83 -15.36 3.14 -1.27
N PHE A 84 -15.47 4.19 -0.47
CA PHE A 84 -14.63 5.39 -0.62
C PHE A 84 -13.13 5.07 -0.52
N LEU A 85 -12.73 4.24 0.44
CA LEU A 85 -11.33 3.83 0.61
C LEU A 85 -10.82 3.05 -0.60
N LEU A 86 -11.60 2.09 -1.11
CA LEU A 86 -11.25 1.29 -2.27
C LEU A 86 -11.18 2.10 -3.58
N ASP A 87 -12.05 3.10 -3.75
CA ASP A 87 -12.06 3.99 -4.91
C ASP A 87 -10.85 4.95 -4.90
N SER A 88 -10.49 5.49 -3.73
CA SER A 88 -9.35 6.42 -3.58
C SER A 88 -7.98 5.80 -3.90
N GLU A 89 -7.86 4.48 -3.77
CA GLU A 89 -6.63 3.74 -4.10
C GLU A 89 -6.43 3.63 -5.61
N ARG A 90 -7.52 3.48 -6.36
CA ARG A 90 -7.50 3.33 -7.82
C ARG A 90 -7.02 4.60 -8.51
N GLU A 91 -7.45 5.77 -8.02
CA GLU A 91 -6.99 7.07 -8.52
C GLU A 91 -5.49 7.32 -8.28
N CYS A 92 -4.87 6.62 -7.32
CA CYS A 92 -3.46 6.76 -7.01
C CYS A 92 -2.57 5.89 -7.92
N GLU A 93 -3.11 4.80 -8.46
CA GLU A 93 -2.44 3.95 -9.47
C GLU A 93 -2.47 4.60 -10.85
N GLU A 94 -3.60 5.20 -11.26
CA GLU A 94 -3.76 5.85 -12.56
C GLU A 94 -2.85 7.09 -12.75
N ARG A 95 -2.40 7.73 -11.66
CA ARG A 95 -1.47 8.87 -11.72
C ARG A 95 0.00 8.48 -11.92
N ASP A 96 0.38 7.24 -11.64
CA ASP A 96 1.76 6.75 -11.84
C ASP A 96 1.98 6.25 -13.28
N GLU A 97 0.92 5.89 -14.02
CA GLU A 97 1.00 5.41 -15.41
C GLU A 97 0.90 6.53 -16.47
N GLY A 98 0.70 7.78 -16.07
CA GLY A 98 0.21 8.86 -16.96
C GLY A 98 1.17 9.98 -17.36
N LEU A 99 2.51 9.81 -17.27
CA LEU A 99 3.47 10.87 -17.65
C LEU A 99 4.62 10.38 -18.54
N ASP A 100 4.32 9.69 -19.65
CA ASP A 100 5.20 9.69 -20.84
C ASP A 100 4.75 10.81 -21.80
N LEU A 101 4.95 12.07 -21.38
CA LEU A 101 4.75 13.24 -22.25
C LEU A 101 5.95 13.33 -23.19
N ARG A 102 5.85 12.67 -24.34
CA ARG A 102 6.73 12.91 -25.49
C ARG A 102 6.52 14.34 -25.97
N LEU A 103 7.39 15.25 -25.54
CA LEU A 103 7.52 16.60 -26.08
C LEU A 103 8.05 16.48 -27.52
N GLU A 104 7.15 16.47 -28.50
CA GLU A 104 7.52 16.78 -29.88
C GLU A 104 7.71 18.30 -29.99
N VAL A 105 8.97 18.72 -30.10
CA VAL A 105 9.33 20.10 -30.41
C VAL A 105 8.99 20.34 -31.88
N VAL A 106 7.96 21.15 -32.13
CA VAL A 106 7.69 21.68 -33.46
C VAL A 106 8.50 22.96 -33.62
N GLU A 107 9.65 22.88 -34.29
CA GLU A 107 10.38 24.06 -34.75
C GLU A 107 9.58 24.74 -35.87
N SER A 108 9.31 26.04 -35.69
CA SER A 108 8.69 26.92 -36.69
C SER A 108 9.73 27.83 -37.34
#